data_AF-A0A2H0HBW8-F1
#
_entry.id   AF-A0A2H0HBW8-F1
#
_cell.length_a   1.000
_cell.length_b   1.000
_cell.length_c   1.000
_cell.angle_alpha   90.00
_cell.angle_beta   90.00
_cell.angle_gamma   90.00
#
_symmetry.space_group_name_H-M   'P 1'
#
loop_
_entity.id
_entity.type
_entity.pdbx_description
1 polymer ?
#
loop_
_entity_poly.entity_id
_entity_poly.type
_entity_poly.pdbx_seq_one_letter_code
_entity_poly.pdbx_strand_id
1 'polypeptide(L)'
;MDEQELKHRIKNAIVLLTDGHPFRVGDLTFSCRDNNQFSVTGWTIKNDLKNISKTTALNELTETKELFNKMTIASQELADFIIGRQVEYHLGYDYGMGGVEICNEINGQLKWTTELNDNF
;
A
#
# COMPACT_ATOMS: atom_id res chain seq x y z
N MET A 1 -13.00 -11.66 1.86
CA MET A 1 -12.92 -11.23 3.26
C MET A 1 -14.20 -10.52 3.60
N ASP A 2 -14.91 -10.98 4.61
CA ASP A 2 -16.11 -10.30 5.10
C ASP A 2 -15.75 -9.15 6.06
N GLU A 3 -16.74 -8.34 6.46
CA GLU A 3 -16.54 -7.16 7.30
C GLU A 3 -15.99 -7.50 8.69
N GLN A 4 -16.39 -8.63 9.27
CA GLN A 4 -15.94 -9.03 10.61
C GLN A 4 -14.48 -9.50 10.56
N GLU A 5 -14.12 -10.28 9.54
CA GLU A 5 -12.76 -10.72 9.29
C GLU A 5 -11.83 -9.52 9.05
N LEU A 6 -12.27 -8.52 8.27
CA LEU A 6 -11.52 -7.29 8.04
C LEU A 6 -11.26 -6.54 9.34
N LYS A 7 -12.29 -6.31 10.17
CA LYS A 7 -12.14 -5.61 11.46
C LYS A 7 -11.16 -6.33 12.39
N HIS A 8 -11.25 -7.66 12.48
CA HIS A 8 -10.32 -8.43 13.30
C HIS A 8 -8.88 -8.33 12.79
N ARG A 9 -8.67 -8.42 11.47
CA ARG A 9 -7.34 -8.25 10.87
C ARG A 9 -6.76 -6.87 11.08
N ILE A 10 -7.57 -5.82 10.99
CA ILE A 10 -7.15 -4.43 11.25
C ILE A 10 -6.69 -4.26 12.71
N LYS A 11 -7.41 -4.84 13.68
CA LYS A 11 -6.99 -4.80 15.09
C LYS A 11 -5.60 -5.38 15.28
N ASN A 12 -5.36 -6.56 14.72
CA ASN A 12 -4.06 -7.22 14.81
C ASN A 12 -2.98 -6.41 14.07
N ALA A 13 -3.33 -5.81 12.93
CA ALA A 13 -2.44 -4.94 12.19
C ALA A 13 -2.01 -3.73 13.04
N ILE A 14 -2.94 -3.02 13.68
CA ILE A 14 -2.64 -1.83 14.50
C ILE A 14 -1.65 -2.14 15.62
N VAL A 15 -1.80 -3.29 16.30
CA VAL A 15 -0.85 -3.73 17.34
C VAL A 15 0.56 -3.87 16.76
N LEU A 16 0.69 -4.61 15.65
CA LEU A 16 1.99 -4.86 15.01
C LEU A 16 2.61 -3.59 14.42
N LEU A 17 1.78 -2.71 13.85
CA LEU A 17 2.20 -1.43 13.29
C LEU A 17 2.72 -0.48 14.36
N THR A 18 2.14 -0.51 15.56
CA THR A 18 2.61 0.28 16.71
C THR A 18 4.01 -0.16 17.15
N ASP A 19 4.32 -1.45 17.00
CA ASP A 19 5.66 -2.02 17.25
C ASP A 19 6.61 -1.86 16.04
N GLY A 20 6.18 -1.17 14.98
CA GLY A 20 6.98 -0.91 13.78
C GLY A 20 7.08 -2.10 12.82
N HIS A 21 6.25 -3.13 13.00
CA HIS A 21 6.23 -4.31 12.13
C HIS A 21 5.23 -4.11 10.97
N PRO A 22 5.68 -4.22 9.71
CA PRO A 22 4.76 -4.23 8.57
C PRO A 22 3.79 -5.41 8.66
N PHE A 23 2.54 -5.19 8.26
CA PHE A 23 1.51 -6.23 8.30
C PHE A 23 0.62 -6.19 7.06
N ARG A 24 0.29 -7.38 6.53
CA ARG A 24 -0.54 -7.53 5.34
C ARG A 24 -2.01 -7.69 5.70
N VAL A 25 -2.86 -6.82 5.16
CA VAL A 25 -4.32 -6.87 5.29
C VAL A 25 -4.92 -6.98 3.89
N GLY A 26 -5.33 -8.21 3.53
CA GLY A 26 -5.75 -8.51 2.15
C GLY A 26 -4.60 -8.35 1.16
N ASP A 27 -4.79 -7.53 0.14
CA ASP A 27 -3.79 -7.27 -0.91
C ASP A 27 -2.85 -6.12 -0.57
N LEU A 28 -3.11 -5.39 0.52
CA LEU A 28 -2.31 -4.26 0.95
C LEU A 28 -1.37 -4.64 2.09
N THR A 29 -0.18 -4.09 2.08
CA THR A 29 0.74 -4.11 3.21
C THR A 29 0.77 -2.74 3.85
N PHE A 30 0.54 -2.69 5.15
CA PHE A 30 0.66 -1.48 5.96
C PHE A 30 1.99 -1.47 6.69
N SER A 31 2.60 -0.31 6.84
CA SER A 31 3.76 -0.11 7.70
C SER A 31 3.77 1.28 8.31
N CYS A 32 4.32 1.40 9.51
CA CYS A 32 4.60 2.69 10.15
C CYS A 32 6.10 2.79 10.36
N ARG A 33 6.73 3.82 9.78
CA ARG A 33 8.15 4.08 10.01
C ARG A 33 8.37 4.81 11.34
N ASP A 34 7.44 5.68 11.67
CA ASP A 34 7.35 6.44 12.91
C ASP A 34 5.88 6.81 13.17
N ASN A 35 5.64 7.65 14.19
CA ASN A 35 4.29 8.11 14.55
C ASN A 35 3.67 9.12 13.57
N ASN A 36 4.43 9.59 12.58
CA ASN A 36 4.00 10.63 11.64
C ASN A 36 3.69 10.05 10.25
N GLN A 37 4.17 8.85 9.93
CA GLN A 37 4.04 8.25 8.59
C GLN A 37 3.30 6.93 8.62
N PHE A 38 2.40 6.74 7.66
CA PHE A 38 1.68 5.50 7.42
C PHE A 38 1.80 5.12 5.94
N SER A 39 2.57 4.07 5.65
CA SER A 39 2.76 3.61 4.29
C SER A 39 1.78 2.50 3.94
N VAL A 40 1.21 2.61 2.73
CA VAL A 40 0.31 1.64 2.12
C VAL A 40 0.97 1.13 0.86
N THR A 41 1.35 -0.14 0.86
CA THR A 41 1.96 -0.80 -0.31
C THR A 41 0.96 -1.73 -0.97
N GLY A 42 0.64 -1.44 -2.23
CA GLY A 42 0.04 -2.39 -3.16
C GLY A 42 1.12 -3.16 -3.90
N TRP A 43 0.80 -4.38 -4.34
CA TRP A 43 1.70 -5.25 -5.07
C TRP A 43 1.17 -5.51 -6.47
N THR A 44 2.00 -5.28 -7.48
CA THR A 44 1.61 -5.52 -8.86
C THR A 44 1.27 -6.99 -9.10
N ILE A 45 0.27 -7.24 -9.94
CA ILE A 45 -0.12 -8.59 -10.35
C ILE A 45 0.72 -9.12 -11.51
N LYS A 46 1.59 -8.30 -12.08
CA LYS A 46 2.46 -8.69 -13.20
C LYS A 46 3.58 -9.57 -12.67
N ASN A 47 3.77 -10.73 -13.30
CA ASN A 47 4.79 -11.70 -12.90
C ASN A 47 6.21 -11.31 -13.33
N ASP A 48 6.35 -10.38 -14.28
CA ASP A 48 7.64 -9.90 -14.78
C ASP A 48 7.63 -8.37 -14.83
N LEU A 49 8.63 -7.76 -14.20
CA LEU A 49 8.86 -6.32 -14.14
C LEU A 49 8.88 -5.68 -15.55
N LYS A 50 9.38 -6.41 -16.56
CA LYS A 50 9.44 -5.94 -17.96
C LYS A 50 8.06 -5.71 -18.59
N ASN A 51 7.02 -6.33 -18.04
CA ASN A 51 5.65 -6.21 -18.51
C ASN A 51 4.88 -5.07 -17.81
N ILE A 52 5.55 -4.31 -16.94
CA ILE A 52 4.98 -3.16 -16.25
C ILE A 52 5.36 -1.90 -17.03
N SER A 53 4.35 -1.23 -17.56
CA SER A 53 4.48 0.14 -18.08
C SER A 53 4.11 1.15 -17.00
N LYS A 54 4.53 2.41 -17.17
CA LYS A 54 4.11 3.49 -16.26
C LYS A 54 2.60 3.60 -16.16
N THR A 55 1.88 3.49 -17.27
CA THR A 55 0.41 3.52 -17.27
C THR A 55 -0.18 2.40 -16.43
N THR A 56 0.31 1.16 -16.57
CA THR A 56 -0.20 0.05 -15.75
C THR A 56 0.11 0.24 -14.27
N ALA A 57 1.30 0.72 -13.94
CA ALA A 57 1.68 1.00 -12.56
C ALA A 57 0.82 2.12 -11.94
N LEU A 58 0.50 3.18 -12.70
CA LEU A 58 -0.37 4.25 -12.20
C LEU A 58 -1.81 3.79 -11.97
N ASN A 59 -2.33 2.91 -12.82
CA ASN A 59 -3.64 2.32 -12.62
C ASN A 59 -3.66 1.46 -11.34
N GLU A 60 -2.67 0.58 -11.15
CA GLU A 60 -2.58 -0.27 -9.95
C GLU A 60 -2.35 0.55 -8.66
N LEU A 61 -1.60 1.66 -8.74
CA LEU A 61 -1.46 2.59 -7.61
C LEU A 61 -2.79 3.29 -7.29
N THR A 62 -3.60 3.62 -8.30
CA THR A 62 -4.94 4.18 -8.11
C THR A 62 -5.87 3.17 -7.44
N GLU A 63 -5.86 1.92 -7.90
CA GLU A 63 -6.61 0.81 -7.29
C GLU A 63 -6.21 0.58 -5.84
N THR A 64 -4.91 0.68 -5.54
CA THR A 64 -4.36 0.62 -4.17
C THR A 64 -4.97 1.69 -3.27
N LYS A 65 -5.02 2.94 -3.73
CA LYS A 65 -5.61 4.08 -3.00
C LYS A 65 -7.11 3.88 -2.78
N GLU A 66 -7.83 3.41 -3.80
CA GLU A 66 -9.26 3.14 -3.71
C GLU A 66 -9.57 2.01 -2.72
N LEU A 67 -8.78 0.93 -2.74
CA LEU A 67 -8.93 -0.19 -1.82
C LEU A 67 -8.67 0.27 -0.38
N PHE A 68 -7.61 1.03 -0.15
CA PHE A 68 -7.32 1.58 1.17
C PHE A 68 -8.45 2.50 1.67
N ASN A 69 -8.97 3.37 0.81
CA ASN A 69 -10.10 4.23 1.15
C ASN A 69 -11.38 3.41 1.50
N LYS A 70 -11.62 2.29 0.82
CA LYS A 70 -12.71 1.37 1.20
C LYS A 70 -12.47 0.76 2.58
N MET A 71 -11.24 0.39 2.91
CA MET A 71 -10.87 -0.16 4.22
C MET A 71 -11.03 0.87 5.35
N THR A 72 -10.66 2.14 5.13
CA THR A 72 -10.83 3.21 6.12
C THR A 72 -12.30 3.56 6.35
N ILE A 73 -13.13 3.58 5.30
CA ILE A 73 -14.58 3.76 5.43
C ILE A 73 -15.22 2.60 6.21
N ALA A 74 -14.77 1.37 5.98
CA ALA A 74 -15.31 0.18 6.64
C ALA A 74 -14.82 0.00 8.10
N SER A 75 -13.74 0.68 8.50
CA SER A 75 -13.11 0.50 9.80
C SER A 75 -12.75 1.83 10.45
N GLN A 76 -13.58 2.25 11.41
CA GLN A 76 -13.32 3.45 12.21
C GLN A 76 -11.99 3.36 12.95
N GLU A 77 -11.58 2.17 13.41
CA GLU A 77 -10.30 1.99 14.10
C GLU A 77 -9.11 2.27 13.20
N LEU A 78 -9.16 1.86 11.93
CA LEU A 78 -8.11 2.20 10.95
C LEU A 78 -8.14 3.70 10.63
N ALA A 79 -9.33 4.26 10.44
CA ALA A 79 -9.49 5.70 10.21
C ALA A 79 -8.88 6.52 11.34
N ASP A 80 -9.22 6.19 12.59
CA ASP A 80 -8.70 6.85 13.79
C ASP A 80 -7.17 6.66 13.92
N PHE A 81 -6.69 5.45 13.61
CA PHE A 81 -5.26 5.15 13.65
C PHE A 81 -4.44 5.96 12.63
N ILE A 82 -5.01 6.40 11.52
CA ILE A 82 -4.25 7.20 10.54
C ILE A 82 -4.44 8.71 10.70
N ILE A 83 -5.33 9.16 11.60
CA ILE A 83 -5.51 10.60 11.86
C ILE A 83 -4.18 11.23 12.28
N GLY A 84 -3.84 12.36 11.65
CA GLY A 84 -2.62 13.10 11.92
C GLY A 84 -1.34 12.52 11.31
N ARG A 85 -1.42 11.36 10.64
CA ARG A 85 -0.31 10.75 9.92
C ARG A 85 -0.34 11.14 8.44
N GLN A 86 0.83 11.30 7.85
CA GLN A 86 1.00 11.38 6.41
C GLN A 86 0.85 9.98 5.82
N VAL A 87 -0.12 9.82 4.92
CA VAL A 87 -0.31 8.56 4.19
C VAL A 87 0.55 8.57 2.93
N GLU A 88 1.40 7.55 2.79
CA GLU A 88 2.28 7.35 1.64
C GLU A 88 1.79 6.13 0.87
N TYR A 89 1.56 6.27 -0.43
CA TYR A 89 1.12 5.16 -1.27
C TYR A 89 2.28 4.65 -2.10
N HIS A 90 2.48 3.34 -2.09
CA HIS A 90 3.58 2.68 -2.80
C HIS A 90 3.03 1.58 -3.68
N LEU A 91 3.64 1.40 -4.85
CA LEU A 91 3.47 0.22 -5.67
C LEU A 91 4.78 -0.56 -5.68
N GLY A 92 4.71 -1.84 -5.30
CA GLY A 92 5.84 -2.76 -5.29
C GLY A 92 5.69 -3.91 -6.29
N TYR A 93 6.82 -4.45 -6.73
CA TYR A 93 6.92 -5.75 -7.39
C TYR A 93 7.47 -6.78 -6.40
N ASP A 94 6.69 -7.81 -6.09
CA ASP A 94 7.10 -8.93 -5.26
C ASP A 94 7.75 -10.01 -6.14
N TYR A 95 9.05 -10.25 -5.92
CA TYR A 95 9.80 -11.28 -6.64
C TYR A 95 9.97 -12.58 -5.83
N GLY A 96 9.17 -12.76 -4.77
CA GLY A 96 9.10 -13.96 -3.93
C GLY A 96 10.13 -14.04 -2.81
N MET A 97 11.27 -13.33 -2.93
CA MET A 97 12.27 -13.20 -1.87
C MET A 97 12.31 -11.79 -1.26
N GLY A 98 11.47 -10.88 -1.76
CA GLY A 98 11.39 -9.50 -1.33
C GLY A 98 10.58 -8.65 -2.30
N GLY A 99 10.59 -7.33 -2.08
CA GLY A 99 9.92 -6.35 -2.91
C GLY A 99 10.88 -5.36 -3.55
N VAL A 100 10.58 -4.94 -4.78
CA VAL A 100 11.20 -3.76 -5.42
C VAL A 100 10.14 -2.67 -5.53
N GLU A 101 10.44 -1.46 -5.05
CA GLU A 101 9.52 -0.33 -5.22
C GLU A 101 9.54 0.17 -6.67
N ILE A 102 8.36 0.21 -7.29
CA ILE A 102 8.17 0.73 -8.65
C ILE A 102 8.01 2.25 -8.61
N CYS A 103 7.02 2.72 -7.84
CA CYS A 103 6.72 4.13 -7.67
C CYS A 103 6.02 4.37 -6.33
N ASN A 104 6.02 5.63 -5.90
CA ASN A 104 5.27 6.08 -4.73
C ASN A 104 4.59 7.43 -4.98
N GLU A 105 3.53 7.70 -4.24
CA GLU A 105 2.84 8.98 -4.20
C GLU A 105 2.74 9.46 -2.75
N ILE A 106 3.32 10.64 -2.50
CA ILE A 106 3.31 11.30 -1.18
C ILE A 106 2.80 12.72 -1.38
N ASN A 107 1.73 13.09 -0.67
CA ASN A 107 1.07 14.40 -0.82
C ASN A 107 0.72 14.77 -2.29
N GLY A 108 0.29 13.78 -3.09
CA GLY A 108 -0.03 13.96 -4.51
C GLY A 108 1.19 14.09 -5.43
N GLN A 109 2.41 14.00 -4.90
CA GLN A 109 3.64 14.01 -5.70
C GLN A 109 4.06 12.57 -6.01
N LEU A 110 4.00 12.22 -7.29
CA LEU A 110 4.45 10.93 -7.80
C LEU A 110 5.97 10.91 -7.98
N LYS A 111 6.61 9.83 -7.51
CA LYS A 111 8.02 9.54 -7.73
C LYS A 111 8.19 8.12 -8.28
N TRP A 112 9.02 7.99 -9.32
CA TRP A 112 9.45 6.70 -9.86
C TRP A 112 10.75 6.27 -9.20
N THR A 113 10.79 5.01 -8.76
CA THR A 113 11.97 4.41 -8.11
C THR A 113 12.60 3.33 -8.99
N THR A 114 11.80 2.73 -9.88
CA THR A 114 12.25 1.83 -10.93
C THR A 114 12.08 2.46 -12.31
N GLU A 115 13.09 2.34 -13.16
CA GLU A 115 12.99 2.72 -14.57
C GLU A 115 12.17 1.67 -15.32
N LEU A 116 11.04 2.10 -15.88
CA LEU A 116 10.13 1.25 -16.66
C LEU A 116 10.22 1.63 -18.14
N ASN A 117 10.00 0.64 -19.01
CA ASN A 117 9.95 0.87 -20.44
C ASN A 117 8.65 1.64 -20.79
N ASP A 118 8.81 2.86 -21.28
CA ASP A 118 7.73 3.63 -21.90
C ASP A 118 7.54 3.10 -23.33
N ASN A 119 6.83 1.99 -23.49
CA ASN A 119 6.40 1.56 -24.82
C ASN A 119 5.25 2.48 -25.25
N PHE A 120 5.56 3.48 -26.08
CA PHE A 120 4.62 4.35 -26.79
C PHE A 120 3.96 3.61 -27.96
#